data_AF-A0A8B7YHK1-F1
#
_entry.id   AF-A0A8B7YHK1-F1
#
_cell.length_a   1.000
_cell.length_b   1.000
_cell.length_c   1.000
_cell.angle_alpha   90.00
_cell.angle_beta   90.00
_cell.angle_gamma   90.00
#
_symmetry.space_group_name_H-M   'P 1'
#
loop_
_entity.id
_entity.type
_entity.pdbx_description
1 polymer ?
#
loop_
_entity_poly.entity_id
_entity_poly.type
_entity_poly.pdbx_seq_one_letter_code
_entity_poly.pdbx_strand_id
1 'polypeptide(L)'
;MSRISRNGERLLDSESLYPWYSREADQELQEGEGSSRPVQAEHKAEAKPPRWPWFIWFLLKLLGLYNRRPAVARRRRCLQCRLTAVEMRCVIRGKGVPGYLYPGASSWEDEEEGPEDSGPGTLETQFTINGDGGSEDSELGFVVPEDPCLVCQSEWWDAYGRHRPYTEADIGVSKWNHYGSPALSVIWQVLILAINMVHYFSYFAKYWGEAERRFDLVIYSGFVLFVVSVPALCLVANIINMLPSWRNKSRSYAWSNALSIRYIVKRLQHLKLTEQGLPYKAFLLVCLAWPLGNSIGRVALFHDVSHTIVHISLASCTVTMEIWGAFCYIVVLMRLSFQSQFEVELAFLRKHSDAMDRCRRRLTLLMEEFGSLGSLATLWVMFTIAVATWSIATQVYFDYAVNSMHNKTIPMFNTSRDLDPVIWSEIMMFLLLPLMAVGGLDLNRLWISFKRHIGEMRLIPGRSYDAFCDKILAYCNEHPPVRSIETVTLLVSALGLCLAVEFKEIEQFEFHHSNHL
;
A
#
# COMPACT_ATOMS: atom_id res chain seq x y z
N MET A 1 37.80 29.48 8.88
CA MET A 1 37.27 28.12 8.65
C MET A 1 35.76 28.13 8.81
N SER A 2 35.10 28.80 7.88
CA SER A 2 33.66 28.98 7.77
C SER A 2 33.35 29.03 6.27
N ARG A 3 32.22 28.45 5.86
CA ARG A 3 31.75 28.15 4.48
C ARG A 3 32.06 26.72 4.01
N ILE A 4 30.99 25.91 4.04
CA ILE A 4 30.61 24.68 3.31
C ILE A 4 29.63 24.03 4.33
N SER A 5 28.30 24.11 4.23
CA SER A 5 27.43 23.67 3.15
C SER A 5 26.03 24.29 3.36
N ARG A 6 25.64 25.21 2.47
CA ARG A 6 24.26 25.65 2.24
C ARG A 6 24.09 25.60 0.72
N ASN A 7 23.80 24.43 0.16
CA ASN A 7 23.48 24.26 -1.27
C ASN A 7 22.79 22.90 -1.54
N GLY A 8 21.79 22.55 -0.73
CA GLY A 8 21.02 21.29 -0.87
C GLY A 8 19.52 21.45 -1.06
N GLU A 9 18.98 22.66 -0.97
CA GLU A 9 17.54 22.94 -1.14
C GLU A 9 17.38 24.08 -2.15
N ARG A 10 17.59 23.77 -3.44
CA ARG A 10 16.94 24.57 -4.48
C ARG A 10 15.47 24.20 -4.46
N LEU A 11 14.72 25.07 -3.79
CA LEU A 11 13.31 25.34 -4.04
C LEU A 11 12.99 25.12 -5.51
N LEU A 12 12.12 24.15 -5.76
CA LEU A 12 11.27 24.15 -6.94
C LEU A 12 10.40 25.40 -6.82
N ASP A 13 10.56 26.33 -7.76
CA ASP A 13 9.69 27.48 -7.92
C ASP A 13 8.22 27.01 -7.98
N SER A 14 7.47 27.30 -6.91
CA SER A 14 6.06 26.90 -6.74
C SER A 14 5.13 27.55 -7.76
N GLU A 15 5.58 28.58 -8.48
CA GLU A 15 4.82 29.21 -9.57
C GLU A 15 4.82 28.38 -10.87
N SER A 16 5.69 27.36 -11.00
CA SER A 16 5.74 26.50 -12.18
C SER A 16 4.88 25.23 -12.09
N LEU A 17 4.37 24.87 -10.90
CA LEU A 17 3.71 23.57 -10.71
C LEU A 17 2.23 23.51 -11.15
N TYR A 18 1.56 24.65 -11.37
CA TYR A 18 0.13 24.65 -11.69
C TYR A 18 -0.31 25.61 -12.83
N PRO A 19 0.35 25.67 -14.01
CA PRO A 19 -0.05 26.59 -15.08
C PRO A 19 -1.42 26.28 -15.71
N TRP A 20 -1.88 25.04 -15.58
CA TRP A 20 -3.10 24.55 -16.23
C TRP A 20 -4.38 24.92 -15.45
N TYR A 21 -4.33 25.00 -14.11
CA TYR A 21 -5.51 25.28 -13.30
C TYR A 21 -5.95 26.75 -13.36
N SER A 22 -5.02 27.71 -13.47
CA SER A 22 -5.39 29.12 -13.64
C SER A 22 -5.96 29.38 -15.04
N ARG A 23 -5.43 28.72 -16.08
CA ARG A 23 -5.88 28.96 -17.46
C ARG A 23 -7.28 28.40 -17.74
N GLU A 24 -7.62 27.21 -17.27
CA GLU A 24 -8.96 26.64 -17.53
C GLU A 24 -10.06 27.35 -16.75
N ALA A 25 -9.79 27.83 -15.52
CA ALA A 25 -10.73 28.64 -14.75
C ALA A 25 -10.98 30.03 -15.38
N ASP A 26 -9.94 30.64 -15.96
CA ASP A 26 -10.07 31.90 -16.70
C ASP A 26 -10.75 31.69 -18.07
N GLN A 27 -10.60 30.51 -18.69
CA GLN A 27 -11.20 30.17 -19.98
C GLN A 27 -12.70 29.86 -19.88
N GLU A 28 -13.14 29.15 -18.83
CA GLU A 28 -14.58 28.93 -18.56
C GLU A 28 -15.32 30.24 -18.18
N LEU A 29 -14.60 31.21 -17.59
CA LEU A 29 -15.14 32.56 -17.32
C LEU A 29 -15.21 33.43 -18.58
N GLN A 30 -14.35 33.22 -19.58
CA GLN A 30 -14.37 33.97 -20.85
C GLN A 30 -15.31 33.35 -21.89
N GLU A 31 -15.53 32.03 -21.90
CA GLU A 31 -16.42 31.37 -22.86
C GLU A 31 -17.91 31.54 -22.54
N GLY A 32 -18.25 32.11 -21.37
CA GLY A 32 -19.62 32.51 -21.01
C GLY A 32 -20.15 33.75 -21.74
N GLU A 33 -19.28 34.54 -22.39
CA GLU A 33 -19.66 35.77 -23.08
C GLU A 33 -19.25 35.76 -24.56
N GLY A 34 -20.04 35.04 -25.37
CA GLY A 34 -20.24 35.38 -26.78
C GLY A 34 -19.30 34.76 -27.80
N SER A 35 -19.72 33.65 -28.40
CA SER A 35 -19.52 33.39 -29.84
C SER A 35 -20.25 32.11 -30.27
N SER A 36 -21.46 32.26 -30.82
CA SER A 36 -22.19 31.23 -31.54
C SER A 36 -21.53 30.91 -32.88
N ARG A 37 -20.48 30.06 -32.87
CA ARG A 37 -20.00 29.38 -34.08
C ARG A 37 -20.44 27.92 -34.07
N PRO A 38 -20.98 27.40 -35.18
CA PRO A 38 -21.38 26.01 -35.30
C PRO A 38 -20.12 25.14 -35.31
N VAL A 39 -19.93 24.37 -34.24
CA VAL A 39 -18.88 23.35 -34.13
C VAL A 39 -19.18 22.24 -35.13
N GLN A 40 -18.39 22.18 -36.20
CA GLN A 40 -18.40 21.04 -37.10
C GLN A 40 -17.98 19.79 -36.31
N ALA A 41 -18.89 18.83 -36.22
CA ALA A 41 -18.67 17.54 -35.59
C ALA A 41 -17.71 16.72 -36.47
N GLU A 42 -16.40 16.91 -36.28
CA GLU A 42 -15.40 15.95 -36.72
C GLU A 42 -15.66 14.63 -35.99
N HIS A 43 -15.99 13.58 -36.77
CA HIS A 43 -16.01 12.19 -36.33
C HIS A 43 -14.61 11.79 -35.83
N LYS A 44 -14.32 12.09 -34.56
CA LYS A 44 -13.18 11.55 -33.82
C LYS A 44 -13.40 10.04 -33.73
N ALA A 45 -12.64 9.29 -34.53
CA ALA A 45 -12.56 7.84 -34.44
C ALA A 45 -12.49 7.44 -32.96
N GLU A 46 -13.39 6.56 -32.53
CA GLU A 46 -13.48 6.06 -31.16
C GLU A 46 -12.15 5.42 -30.77
N ALA A 47 -11.24 6.23 -30.21
CA ALA A 47 -9.97 5.76 -29.73
C ALA A 47 -10.26 4.74 -28.63
N LYS A 48 -9.77 3.51 -28.81
CA LYS A 48 -9.93 2.44 -27.83
C LYS A 48 -9.63 2.98 -26.43
N PRO A 49 -10.48 2.71 -25.43
CA PRO A 49 -10.29 3.22 -24.09
C PRO A 49 -8.88 2.83 -23.62
N PRO A 50 -8.09 3.82 -23.20
CA PRO A 50 -6.67 3.60 -23.01
C PRO A 50 -6.44 2.74 -21.76
N ARG A 51 -5.83 1.57 -21.96
CA ARG A 51 -5.69 0.51 -20.94
C ARG A 51 -4.49 0.76 -20.03
N TRP A 52 -4.56 0.24 -18.80
CA TRP A 52 -3.41 0.24 -17.90
C TRP A 52 -2.29 -0.68 -18.40
N PRO A 53 -1.02 -0.38 -18.06
CA PRO A 53 0.10 -1.27 -18.38
C PRO A 53 -0.12 -2.67 -17.82
N TRP A 54 -0.05 -3.69 -18.68
CA TRP A 54 -0.26 -5.09 -18.30
C TRP A 54 0.66 -5.54 -17.16
N PHE A 55 1.84 -4.93 -17.07
CA PHE A 55 2.85 -5.22 -16.09
C PHE A 55 2.38 -4.97 -14.64
N ILE A 56 1.47 -4.01 -14.41
CA ILE A 56 0.87 -3.80 -13.07
C ILE A 56 0.13 -5.06 -12.62
N TRP A 57 -0.65 -5.64 -13.52
CA TRP A 57 -1.41 -6.85 -13.23
C TRP A 57 -0.47 -8.03 -12.97
N PHE A 58 0.61 -8.15 -13.74
CA PHE A 58 1.65 -9.14 -13.49
C PHE A 58 2.24 -9.01 -12.06
N LEU A 59 2.61 -7.80 -11.63
CA LEU A 59 3.13 -7.57 -10.27
C LEU A 59 2.13 -7.94 -9.18
N LEU A 60 0.85 -7.57 -9.33
CA LEU A 60 -0.18 -7.92 -8.34
C LEU A 60 -0.41 -9.44 -8.24
N LYS A 61 -0.27 -10.15 -9.36
CA LYS A 61 -0.40 -11.62 -9.41
C LYS A 61 0.81 -12.32 -8.82
N LEU A 62 2.00 -11.81 -9.10
CA LEU A 62 3.24 -12.27 -8.48
C LEU A 62 3.15 -12.16 -6.95
N LEU A 63 2.61 -11.05 -6.44
CA LEU A 63 2.34 -10.83 -5.01
C LEU A 63 1.25 -11.73 -4.41
N GLY A 64 0.60 -12.59 -5.19
CA GLY A 64 -0.53 -13.36 -4.68
C GLY A 64 -1.63 -12.45 -4.15
N LEU A 65 -1.97 -11.37 -4.85
CA LEU A 65 -3.13 -10.54 -4.52
C LEU A 65 -4.24 -10.87 -5.51
N TYR A 66 -5.32 -11.46 -5.00
CA TYR A 66 -6.48 -11.87 -5.78
C TYR A 66 -7.76 -11.54 -5.01
N ASN A 67 -8.84 -11.21 -5.71
CA ASN A 67 -10.08 -10.81 -5.07
C ASN A 67 -11.23 -11.66 -5.63
N ARG A 68 -12.07 -12.17 -4.73
CA ARG A 68 -13.26 -12.94 -5.12
C ARG A 68 -14.27 -12.07 -5.85
N ARG A 69 -14.32 -10.80 -5.48
CA ARG A 69 -15.26 -9.82 -6.01
C ARG A 69 -14.59 -8.97 -7.10
N PRO A 70 -15.37 -8.21 -7.90
CA PRO A 70 -14.82 -7.29 -8.87
C PRO A 70 -13.78 -6.35 -8.22
N ALA A 71 -12.65 -6.15 -8.89
CA ALA A 71 -11.60 -5.22 -8.49
C ALA A 71 -12.07 -3.76 -8.52
N VAL A 72 -13.11 -3.46 -9.31
CA VAL A 72 -13.76 -2.15 -9.37
C VAL A 72 -15.17 -2.27 -8.81
N ALA A 73 -15.45 -1.54 -7.73
CA ALA A 73 -16.78 -1.47 -7.16
C ALA A 73 -17.73 -0.73 -8.11
N ARG A 74 -18.94 -1.28 -8.32
CA ARG A 74 -19.95 -0.68 -9.23
C ARG A 74 -20.41 0.71 -8.79
N ARG A 75 -20.45 0.95 -7.48
CA ARG A 75 -20.71 2.27 -6.87
C ARG A 75 -19.64 2.50 -5.82
N ARG A 76 -19.37 3.76 -5.48
CA ARG A 76 -18.51 4.13 -4.35
C ARG A 76 -19.29 5.13 -3.53
N ARG A 77 -19.79 4.70 -2.37
CA ARG A 77 -20.63 5.53 -1.51
C ARG A 77 -19.85 6.01 -0.29
N CYS A 78 -20.04 7.27 0.06
CA CYS A 78 -19.62 7.77 1.36
C CYS A 78 -20.41 7.08 2.49
N LEU A 79 -19.89 7.12 3.72
CA LEU A 79 -20.49 6.44 4.87
C LEU A 79 -21.98 6.79 5.04
N GLN A 80 -22.35 8.06 4.92
CA GLN A 80 -23.75 8.48 5.05
C GLN A 80 -24.65 7.84 3.98
N CYS A 81 -24.24 7.90 2.70
CA CYS A 81 -25.00 7.29 1.61
C CYS A 81 -25.06 5.76 1.72
N ARG A 82 -24.08 5.13 2.39
CA ARG A 82 -24.13 3.71 2.73
C ARG A 82 -25.17 3.44 3.82
N LEU A 83 -25.13 4.19 4.93
CA LEU A 83 -26.07 4.04 6.04
C LEU A 83 -27.51 4.25 5.57
N THR A 84 -27.79 5.33 4.84
CA THR A 84 -29.11 5.58 4.26
C THR A 84 -29.57 4.45 3.34
N ALA A 85 -28.66 3.89 2.53
CA ALA A 85 -29.00 2.78 1.65
C ALA A 85 -29.21 1.45 2.40
N VAL A 86 -28.59 1.25 3.56
CA VAL A 86 -28.84 0.09 4.42
C VAL A 86 -30.18 0.26 5.13
N GLU A 87 -30.45 1.45 5.69
CA GLU A 87 -31.74 1.81 6.28
C GLU A 87 -32.88 1.58 5.28
N MET A 88 -32.76 2.09 4.05
CA MET A 88 -33.73 1.84 2.98
C MET A 88 -33.93 0.34 2.72
N ARG A 89 -32.85 -0.45 2.66
CA ARG A 89 -32.95 -1.90 2.44
C ARG A 89 -33.62 -2.62 3.61
N CYS A 90 -33.43 -2.18 4.85
CA CYS A 90 -34.09 -2.73 6.02
C CYS A 90 -35.59 -2.42 6.01
N VAL A 91 -35.95 -1.18 5.69
CA VAL A 91 -37.35 -0.75 5.53
C VAL A 91 -38.05 -1.57 4.46
N ILE A 92 -37.45 -1.70 3.26
CA ILE A 92 -38.04 -2.48 2.15
C ILE A 92 -38.20 -3.96 2.50
N ARG A 93 -37.27 -4.55 3.27
CA ARG A 93 -37.33 -5.97 3.65
C ARG A 93 -38.25 -6.25 4.84
N GLY A 94 -38.92 -5.24 5.40
CA GLY A 94 -39.76 -5.39 6.61
C GLY A 94 -38.99 -5.91 7.82
N LYS A 95 -37.66 -5.83 7.80
CA LYS A 95 -36.81 -6.22 8.94
C LYS A 95 -36.57 -4.97 9.76
N GLY A 96 -36.93 -5.01 11.05
CA GLY A 96 -36.63 -3.94 11.99
C GLY A 96 -35.18 -3.47 11.85
N VAL A 97 -34.96 -2.16 11.89
CA VAL A 97 -33.64 -1.55 11.70
C VAL A 97 -32.65 -2.23 12.66
N PRO A 98 -31.59 -2.89 12.17
CA PRO A 98 -30.62 -3.53 13.04
C PRO A 98 -29.96 -2.45 13.89
N GLY A 99 -30.17 -2.53 15.22
CA GLY A 99 -29.95 -1.43 16.16
C GLY A 99 -28.52 -0.91 16.31
N TYR A 100 -27.52 -1.47 15.61
CA TYR A 100 -26.12 -1.03 15.71
C TYR A 100 -25.35 -1.33 14.41
N LEU A 101 -25.49 -0.48 13.39
CA LEU A 101 -24.49 -0.43 12.32
C LEU A 101 -23.27 0.35 12.83
N TYR A 102 -22.19 -0.37 13.10
CA TYR A 102 -20.95 0.23 13.57
C TYR A 102 -20.38 1.19 12.51
N PRO A 103 -20.05 2.45 12.87
CA PRO A 103 -19.41 3.43 11.98
C PRO A 103 -18.04 3.01 11.41
N GLY A 104 -17.52 1.84 11.81
CA GLY A 104 -16.24 1.28 11.37
C GLY A 104 -16.33 0.11 10.40
N ALA A 105 -17.53 -0.30 9.96
CA ALA A 105 -17.67 -1.30 8.89
C ALA A 105 -17.11 -0.68 7.60
N SER A 106 -15.98 -1.21 7.12
CA SER A 106 -15.16 -0.56 6.09
C SER A 106 -15.99 -0.16 4.85
N SER A 107 -15.64 0.95 4.17
CA SER A 107 -16.40 1.49 3.01
C SER A 107 -16.73 0.49 1.89
N TRP A 108 -16.09 -0.68 1.90
CA TRP A 108 -15.96 -1.63 0.79
C TRP A 108 -16.94 -2.80 0.79
N GLU A 109 -17.80 -2.93 1.81
CA GLU A 109 -18.37 -4.25 2.18
C GLU A 109 -19.81 -4.48 1.72
N ASP A 110 -20.64 -3.44 1.72
CA ASP A 110 -22.11 -3.56 1.62
C ASP A 110 -22.72 -3.30 0.24
N GLU A 111 -21.90 -3.01 -0.78
CA GLU A 111 -22.40 -2.47 -2.05
C GLU A 111 -22.87 -3.52 -3.07
N GLU A 112 -22.72 -4.82 -2.81
CA GLU A 112 -22.87 -5.85 -3.86
C GLU A 112 -23.67 -7.11 -3.50
N GLU A 113 -24.41 -7.17 -2.39
CA GLU A 113 -25.44 -8.22 -2.19
C GLU A 113 -26.72 -7.94 -3.00
N GLY A 114 -26.58 -7.40 -4.22
CA GLY A 114 -27.65 -7.43 -5.22
C GLY A 114 -27.46 -8.67 -6.09
N PRO A 115 -28.52 -9.43 -6.43
CA PRO A 115 -28.39 -10.61 -7.28
C PRO A 115 -27.66 -10.24 -8.58
N GLU A 116 -26.66 -11.05 -8.93
CA GLU A 116 -25.91 -10.98 -10.18
C GLU A 116 -26.80 -11.45 -11.34
N ASP A 117 -27.91 -10.75 -11.63
CA ASP A 117 -28.73 -11.06 -12.80
C ASP A 117 -28.60 -9.97 -13.88
N SER A 118 -27.84 -10.35 -14.93
CA SER A 118 -28.01 -10.06 -16.35
C SER A 118 -28.34 -8.64 -16.85
N GLY A 119 -27.35 -8.00 -17.49
CA GLY A 119 -27.58 -7.07 -18.61
C GLY A 119 -26.83 -5.72 -18.55
N PRO A 120 -26.03 -5.34 -19.57
CA PRO A 120 -25.60 -3.98 -19.76
C PRO A 120 -26.71 -3.23 -20.51
N GLY A 121 -27.66 -2.68 -19.76
CA GLY A 121 -28.72 -1.87 -20.34
C GLY A 121 -29.83 -1.61 -19.34
N THR A 122 -30.02 -0.33 -19.03
CA THR A 122 -31.32 0.25 -18.63
C THR A 122 -32.15 -0.53 -17.62
N LEU A 123 -31.97 -0.22 -16.34
CA LEU A 123 -33.07 -0.22 -15.38
C LEU A 123 -32.74 0.73 -14.24
N GLU A 124 -32.89 2.02 -14.53
CA GLU A 124 -33.60 2.88 -13.58
C GLU A 124 -34.97 2.23 -13.36
N THR A 125 -35.06 1.34 -12.38
CA THR A 125 -36.35 0.96 -11.82
C THR A 125 -36.84 2.20 -11.06
N GLN A 126 -37.45 3.13 -11.80
CA GLN A 126 -38.47 4.01 -11.24
C GLN A 126 -39.52 3.09 -10.63
N PHE A 127 -39.44 2.87 -9.33
CA PHE A 127 -40.58 2.44 -8.54
C PHE A 127 -41.57 3.61 -8.56
N THR A 128 -42.36 3.73 -9.62
CA THR A 128 -43.62 4.46 -9.55
C THR A 128 -44.52 3.63 -8.64
N ILE A 129 -44.63 4.07 -7.39
CA ILE A 129 -45.73 3.66 -6.52
C ILE A 129 -46.98 4.25 -7.16
N ASN A 130 -47.58 3.52 -8.10
CA ASN A 130 -48.94 3.81 -8.54
C ASN A 130 -49.85 3.36 -7.40
N GLY A 131 -50.12 4.30 -6.50
CA GLY A 131 -51.20 4.20 -5.54
C GLY A 131 -52.52 4.25 -6.28
N ASP A 132 -53.25 3.14 -6.24
CA ASP A 132 -54.69 3.14 -6.40
C ASP A 132 -55.25 2.19 -5.33
N GLY A 133 -55.63 2.76 -4.20
CA GLY A 133 -56.07 2.02 -3.02
C GLY A 133 -56.02 2.88 -1.77
N GLY A 134 -57.07 3.67 -1.56
CA GLY A 134 -57.19 4.61 -0.45
C GLY A 134 -56.99 3.98 0.92
N SER A 135 -56.00 4.49 1.64
CA SER A 135 -56.01 4.58 3.09
C SER A 135 -55.15 5.79 3.46
N GLU A 136 -55.80 6.89 3.80
CA GLU A 136 -55.20 8.04 4.44
C GLU A 136 -54.68 7.59 5.80
N ASP A 137 -53.38 7.32 5.93
CA ASP A 137 -52.62 7.49 7.18
C ASP A 137 -51.12 7.28 6.93
N SER A 138 -50.38 8.41 6.95
CA SER A 138 -48.91 8.52 7.02
C SER A 138 -48.09 8.01 5.83
N GLU A 139 -48.23 8.66 4.68
CA GLU A 139 -47.18 8.69 3.64
C GLU A 139 -45.97 9.49 4.13
N LEU A 140 -44.98 8.81 4.73
CA LEU A 140 -43.63 9.35 4.80
C LEU A 140 -43.03 9.27 3.39
N GLY A 141 -43.36 10.26 2.54
CA GLY A 141 -42.86 10.37 1.18
C GLY A 141 -41.34 10.45 1.16
N PHE A 142 -40.69 9.31 0.94
CA PHE A 142 -39.23 9.23 0.89
C PHE A 142 -38.76 9.72 -0.49
N VAL A 143 -38.54 11.02 -0.61
CA VAL A 143 -37.96 11.62 -1.81
C VAL A 143 -36.53 11.09 -1.95
N VAL A 144 -36.30 10.22 -2.94
CA VAL A 144 -34.95 9.86 -3.34
C VAL A 144 -34.35 11.09 -4.02
N PRO A 145 -33.29 11.71 -3.47
CA PRO A 145 -32.69 12.87 -4.10
C PRO A 145 -32.19 12.49 -5.50
N GLU A 146 -32.66 13.22 -6.51
CA GLU A 146 -32.32 13.01 -7.92
C GLU A 146 -30.83 13.28 -8.20
N ASP A 147 -30.18 14.12 -7.39
CA ASP A 147 -28.76 14.45 -7.58
C ASP A 147 -27.81 13.45 -6.90
N PRO A 148 -26.82 12.90 -7.62
CA PRO A 148 -25.86 11.98 -7.03
C PRO A 148 -24.98 12.73 -6.02
N CYS A 149 -24.86 12.19 -4.80
CA CYS A 149 -24.04 12.79 -3.74
C CYS A 149 -22.63 13.15 -4.23
N LEU A 150 -22.28 14.44 -4.14
CA LEU A 150 -21.00 14.98 -4.61
C LEU A 150 -19.78 14.27 -4.01
N VAL A 151 -19.84 13.90 -2.72
CA VAL A 151 -18.75 13.16 -2.06
C VAL A 151 -18.58 11.77 -2.70
N CYS A 152 -19.67 11.09 -3.03
CA CYS A 152 -19.63 9.81 -3.73
C CYS A 152 -19.08 9.96 -5.16
N GLN A 153 -19.43 11.03 -5.86
CA GLN A 153 -18.85 11.34 -7.17
C GLN A 153 -17.34 11.61 -7.06
N SER A 154 -16.90 12.31 -6.03
CA SER A 154 -15.47 12.61 -5.81
C SER A 154 -14.59 11.37 -5.59
N GLU A 155 -15.20 10.23 -5.26
CA GLU A 155 -14.49 8.94 -5.20
C GLU A 155 -14.01 8.44 -6.56
N TRP A 156 -14.61 8.93 -7.64
CA TRP A 156 -14.28 8.59 -9.04
C TRP A 156 -13.43 9.66 -9.73
N TRP A 157 -12.86 10.58 -8.96
CA TRP A 157 -11.99 11.60 -9.50
C TRP A 157 -10.62 11.04 -9.88
N ASP A 158 -10.16 11.41 -11.07
CA ASP A 158 -8.81 11.15 -11.54
C ASP A 158 -7.79 12.11 -10.89
N ALA A 159 -6.53 12.05 -11.34
CA ALA A 159 -5.46 12.95 -10.90
C ALA A 159 -5.73 14.44 -11.16
N TYR A 160 -6.75 14.77 -11.95
CA TYR A 160 -7.14 16.13 -12.32
C TYR A 160 -8.45 16.57 -11.65
N GLY A 161 -9.04 15.74 -10.78
CA GLY A 161 -10.33 16.03 -10.16
C GLY A 161 -11.53 15.79 -11.10
N ARG A 162 -11.33 15.13 -12.25
CA ARG A 162 -12.42 14.86 -13.20
C ARG A 162 -13.11 13.54 -12.88
N HIS A 163 -14.44 13.55 -12.89
CA HIS A 163 -15.24 12.34 -12.70
C HIS A 163 -15.07 11.37 -13.88
N ARG A 164 -14.35 10.26 -13.65
CA ARG A 164 -14.07 9.23 -14.65
C ARG A 164 -14.39 7.84 -14.09
N PRO A 165 -15.66 7.41 -14.14
CA PRO A 165 -16.00 6.04 -13.81
C PRO A 165 -15.37 5.11 -14.84
N TYR A 166 -14.82 3.99 -14.37
CA TYR A 166 -14.22 2.97 -15.22
C TYR A 166 -14.69 1.59 -14.78
N THR A 167 -14.69 0.65 -15.71
CA THR A 167 -15.03 -0.75 -15.50
C THR A 167 -13.77 -1.61 -15.44
N GLU A 168 -13.93 -2.88 -15.06
CA GLU A 168 -12.85 -3.86 -15.12
C GLU A 168 -12.29 -4.07 -16.53
N ALA A 169 -13.14 -3.91 -17.55
CA ALA A 169 -12.73 -4.04 -18.95
C ALA A 169 -11.83 -2.86 -19.39
N ASP A 170 -12.10 -1.65 -18.89
CA ASP A 170 -11.35 -0.44 -19.24
C ASP A 170 -9.92 -0.50 -18.74
N ILE A 171 -9.73 -0.97 -17.50
CA ILE A 171 -8.40 -1.13 -16.90
C ILE A 171 -7.72 -2.45 -17.30
N GLY A 172 -8.45 -3.36 -17.96
CA GLY A 172 -7.95 -4.64 -18.45
C GLY A 172 -7.81 -5.74 -17.40
N VAL A 173 -8.39 -5.56 -16.20
CA VAL A 173 -8.32 -6.55 -15.10
C VAL A 173 -9.17 -7.80 -15.37
N SER A 174 -10.19 -7.70 -16.22
CA SER A 174 -11.11 -8.81 -16.52
C SER A 174 -10.41 -10.07 -17.04
N LYS A 175 -9.27 -9.93 -17.73
CA LYS A 175 -8.45 -11.07 -18.19
C LYS A 175 -7.65 -11.74 -17.07
N TRP A 176 -7.41 -11.01 -15.98
CA TRP A 176 -6.55 -11.42 -14.88
C TRP A 176 -7.35 -11.93 -13.68
N ASN A 177 -8.64 -11.55 -13.56
CA ASN A 177 -9.49 -11.94 -12.45
C ASN A 177 -10.53 -12.97 -12.91
N HIS A 178 -10.49 -14.17 -12.33
CA HIS A 178 -11.43 -15.26 -12.62
C HIS A 178 -11.93 -15.86 -11.29
N TYR A 179 -13.03 -16.61 -11.28
CA TYR A 179 -13.65 -17.07 -10.02
C TYR A 179 -12.72 -17.87 -9.09
N GLY A 180 -11.80 -18.68 -9.65
CA GLY A 180 -10.79 -19.46 -8.92
C GLY A 180 -9.56 -18.67 -8.42
N SER A 181 -9.44 -17.40 -8.81
CA SER A 181 -8.29 -16.53 -8.50
C SER A 181 -7.94 -16.46 -7.00
N PRO A 182 -8.90 -16.28 -6.07
CA PRO A 182 -8.59 -16.19 -4.65
C PRO A 182 -8.03 -17.50 -4.07
N ALA A 183 -8.57 -18.65 -4.50
CA ALA A 183 -8.07 -19.94 -4.04
C ALA A 183 -6.63 -20.18 -4.53
N LEU A 184 -6.37 -19.89 -5.81
CA LEU A 184 -5.01 -19.97 -6.38
C LEU A 184 -4.03 -19.05 -5.65
N SER A 185 -4.46 -17.87 -5.23
CA SER A 185 -3.67 -16.96 -4.41
C SER A 185 -3.19 -17.58 -3.11
N VAL A 186 -4.13 -18.16 -2.36
CA VAL A 186 -3.83 -18.77 -1.06
C VAL A 186 -2.94 -19.99 -1.26
N ILE A 187 -3.23 -20.82 -2.26
CA ILE A 187 -2.40 -21.99 -2.61
C ILE A 187 -0.98 -21.55 -2.97
N TRP A 188 -0.83 -20.53 -3.81
CA TRP A 188 0.46 -19.97 -4.22
C TRP A 188 1.28 -19.52 -2.99
N GLN A 189 0.66 -18.73 -2.11
CA GLN A 189 1.33 -18.21 -0.92
C GLN A 189 1.66 -19.31 0.11
N VAL A 190 0.76 -20.27 0.31
CA VAL A 190 1.02 -21.41 1.21
C VAL A 190 2.13 -22.28 0.65
N LEU A 191 2.14 -22.54 -0.65
CA LEU A 191 3.18 -23.35 -1.31
C LEU A 191 4.55 -22.70 -1.16
N ILE A 192 4.67 -21.40 -1.47
CA ILE A 192 5.95 -20.72 -1.42
C ILE A 192 6.47 -20.58 0.02
N LEU A 193 5.58 -20.34 0.99
CA LEU A 193 5.95 -20.35 2.40
C LEU A 193 6.37 -21.74 2.86
N ALA A 194 5.63 -22.79 2.49
CA ALA A 194 5.97 -24.16 2.87
C ALA A 194 7.34 -24.60 2.34
N ILE A 195 7.67 -24.29 1.09
CA ILE A 195 8.99 -24.63 0.50
C ILE A 195 10.12 -23.93 1.27
N ASN A 196 9.99 -22.61 1.52
CA ASN A 196 10.99 -21.86 2.27
C ASN A 196 11.10 -22.34 3.73
N MET A 197 9.99 -22.67 4.39
CA MET A 197 10.00 -23.18 5.77
C MET A 197 10.61 -24.57 5.87
N VAL A 198 10.31 -25.49 4.94
CA VAL A 198 10.93 -26.82 4.89
C VAL A 198 12.43 -26.71 4.73
N HIS A 199 12.90 -25.82 3.84
CA HIS A 199 14.33 -25.59 3.67
C HIS A 199 14.96 -24.98 4.92
N TYR A 200 14.31 -23.98 5.52
CA TYR A 200 14.75 -23.38 6.78
C TYR A 200 14.87 -24.42 7.90
N PHE A 201 13.84 -25.25 8.12
CA PHE A 201 13.89 -26.28 9.16
C PHE A 201 14.93 -27.37 8.88
N SER A 202 15.17 -27.70 7.61
CA SER A 202 16.25 -28.64 7.24
C SER A 202 17.63 -28.06 7.54
N TYR A 203 17.82 -26.77 7.24
CA TYR A 203 19.04 -26.04 7.56
C TYR A 203 19.24 -25.91 9.07
N PHE A 204 18.19 -25.51 9.78
CA PHE A 204 18.15 -25.39 11.24
C PHE A 204 18.49 -26.73 11.90
N ALA A 205 17.83 -27.82 11.53
CA ALA A 205 18.08 -29.14 12.12
C ALA A 205 19.53 -29.63 11.89
N LYS A 206 20.14 -29.25 10.76
CA LYS A 206 21.53 -29.63 10.46
C LYS A 206 22.54 -28.86 11.31
N TYR A 207 22.30 -27.57 11.58
CA TYR A 207 23.27 -26.69 12.23
C TYR A 207 22.94 -26.37 13.70
N TRP A 208 21.79 -26.84 14.18
CA TRP A 208 21.40 -26.67 15.57
C TRP A 208 22.34 -27.45 16.49
N GLY A 209 22.94 -26.75 17.45
CA GLY A 209 23.87 -27.33 18.42
C GLY A 209 25.35 -27.30 18.01
N GLU A 210 25.66 -27.05 16.73
CA GLU A 210 27.04 -26.87 16.28
C GLU A 210 27.55 -25.47 16.64
N ALA A 211 28.40 -25.35 17.67
CA ALA A 211 28.90 -24.07 18.17
C ALA A 211 29.57 -23.22 17.09
N GLU A 212 30.31 -23.85 16.18
CA GLU A 212 31.06 -23.20 15.11
C GLU A 212 30.16 -22.61 14.01
N ARG A 213 28.90 -23.07 13.87
CA ARG A 213 27.97 -22.66 12.80
C ARG A 213 26.75 -21.88 13.28
N ARG A 214 26.76 -21.42 14.52
CA ARG A 214 25.65 -20.62 15.09
C ARG A 214 25.46 -19.30 14.34
N PHE A 215 26.55 -18.65 13.92
CA PHE A 215 26.48 -17.38 13.19
C PHE A 215 25.81 -17.55 11.82
N ASP A 216 26.19 -18.57 11.07
CA ASP A 216 25.58 -18.90 9.78
C ASP A 216 24.06 -19.12 9.93
N LEU A 217 23.65 -19.81 11.00
CA LEU A 217 22.24 -20.03 11.31
C LEU A 217 21.50 -18.72 11.59
N VAL A 218 22.10 -17.80 12.35
CA VAL A 218 21.48 -16.51 12.68
C VAL A 218 21.36 -15.63 11.44
N ILE A 219 22.42 -15.50 10.65
CA ILE A 219 22.41 -14.72 9.40
C ILE A 219 21.37 -15.29 8.43
N TYR A 220 21.35 -16.61 8.28
CA TYR A 220 20.39 -17.29 7.41
C TYR A 220 18.95 -17.14 7.92
N SER A 221 18.73 -17.13 9.23
CA SER A 221 17.42 -16.85 9.83
C SER A 221 16.93 -15.44 9.51
N GLY A 222 17.81 -14.43 9.61
CA GLY A 222 17.52 -13.06 9.21
C GLY A 222 17.10 -12.95 7.74
N PHE A 223 17.85 -13.61 6.85
CA PHE A 223 17.51 -13.72 5.43
C PHE A 223 16.13 -14.36 5.21
N VAL A 224 15.87 -15.52 5.81
CA VAL A 224 14.58 -16.21 5.65
C VAL A 224 13.44 -15.34 6.15
N LEU A 225 13.60 -14.66 7.29
CA LEU A 225 12.60 -13.74 7.83
C LEU A 225 12.20 -12.64 6.84
N PHE A 226 13.16 -12.02 6.15
CA PHE A 226 12.86 -11.05 5.09
C PHE A 226 12.10 -11.66 3.92
N VAL A 227 12.58 -12.81 3.47
CA VAL A 227 12.07 -13.49 2.27
C VAL A 227 10.63 -13.98 2.47
N VAL A 228 10.29 -14.45 3.67
CA VAL A 228 8.94 -14.94 3.98
C VAL A 228 7.96 -13.84 4.40
N SER A 229 8.44 -12.65 4.80
CA SER A 229 7.58 -11.63 5.41
C SER A 229 6.47 -11.13 4.48
N VAL A 230 6.79 -10.84 3.22
CA VAL A 230 5.80 -10.35 2.25
C VAL A 230 4.80 -11.43 1.86
N PRO A 231 5.21 -12.65 1.47
CA PRO A 231 4.29 -13.77 1.29
C PRO A 231 3.35 -13.99 2.49
N ALA A 232 3.88 -13.94 3.71
CA ALA A 232 3.10 -14.08 4.94
C ALA A 232 2.08 -12.94 5.12
N LEU A 233 2.48 -11.67 4.92
CA LEU A 233 1.57 -10.52 4.98
C LEU A 233 0.45 -10.63 3.95
N CYS A 234 0.77 -11.00 2.71
CA CYS A 234 -0.21 -11.21 1.65
C CYS A 234 -1.15 -12.38 1.95
N LEU A 235 -0.64 -13.50 2.49
CA LEU A 235 -1.45 -14.63 2.91
C LEU A 235 -2.44 -14.23 4.00
N VAL A 236 -1.96 -13.57 5.06
CA VAL A 236 -2.82 -13.12 6.17
C VAL A 236 -3.87 -12.12 5.67
N ALA A 237 -3.50 -11.17 4.82
CA ALA A 237 -4.45 -10.23 4.22
C ALA A 237 -5.51 -10.94 3.37
N ASN A 238 -5.13 -11.93 2.56
CA ASN A 238 -6.08 -12.72 1.77
C ASN A 238 -7.03 -13.52 2.66
N ILE A 239 -6.53 -14.16 3.73
CA ILE A 239 -7.36 -14.91 4.69
C ILE A 239 -8.38 -13.98 5.36
N ILE A 240 -7.94 -12.81 5.82
CA ILE A 240 -8.84 -11.79 6.42
C ILE A 240 -9.90 -11.34 5.42
N ASN A 241 -9.51 -11.08 4.16
CA ASN A 241 -10.42 -10.64 3.11
C ASN A 241 -11.42 -11.73 2.68
N MET A 242 -11.05 -13.01 2.82
CA MET A 242 -11.90 -14.15 2.49
C MET A 242 -12.90 -14.51 3.60
N LEU A 243 -12.55 -14.31 4.87
CA LEU A 243 -13.36 -14.70 6.03
C LEU A 243 -14.35 -13.59 6.46
N PRO A 244 -15.67 -13.75 6.25
CA PRO A 244 -16.65 -12.70 6.56
C PRO A 244 -16.70 -12.33 8.05
N SER A 245 -16.46 -13.30 8.93
CA SER A 245 -16.51 -13.10 10.39
C SER A 245 -15.37 -12.23 10.92
N TRP A 246 -14.21 -12.27 10.27
CA TRP A 246 -13.04 -11.44 10.61
C TRP A 246 -13.15 -10.07 9.97
N ARG A 247 -13.76 -10.04 8.77
CA ARG A 247 -14.06 -8.81 8.03
C ARG A 247 -14.95 -7.86 8.82
N ASN A 248 -16.08 -8.33 9.38
CA ASN A 248 -16.99 -7.50 10.17
C ASN A 248 -16.38 -6.99 11.50
N LYS A 249 -15.31 -7.62 11.98
CA LYS A 249 -14.57 -7.19 13.18
C LYS A 249 -13.37 -6.30 12.85
N SER A 250 -13.00 -6.20 11.58
CA SER A 250 -11.86 -5.43 11.12
C SER A 250 -12.13 -3.96 11.39
N ARG A 251 -11.34 -3.37 12.29
CA ARG A 251 -11.48 -1.97 12.70
C ARG A 251 -11.17 -1.05 11.53
N SER A 252 -11.71 0.17 11.58
CA SER A 252 -11.21 1.31 10.80
C SER A 252 -9.67 1.33 10.91
N TYR A 253 -8.96 1.57 9.79
CA TYR A 253 -7.48 1.55 9.66
C TYR A 253 -6.77 0.16 9.63
N ALA A 254 -7.45 -0.92 9.25
CA ALA A 254 -6.80 -2.22 9.12
C ALA A 254 -5.77 -2.26 7.98
N TRP A 255 -4.52 -2.62 8.30
CA TRP A 255 -3.42 -2.74 7.33
C TRP A 255 -3.72 -3.73 6.20
N SER A 256 -4.51 -4.78 6.46
CA SER A 256 -4.91 -5.79 5.48
C SER A 256 -5.74 -5.21 4.33
N ASN A 257 -6.47 -4.11 4.58
CA ASN A 257 -7.26 -3.43 3.56
C ASN A 257 -6.35 -2.81 2.49
N ALA A 258 -5.16 -2.33 2.87
CA ALA A 258 -4.20 -1.75 1.93
C ALA A 258 -3.67 -2.76 0.91
N LEU A 259 -3.72 -4.06 1.22
CA LEU A 259 -3.34 -5.16 0.33
C LEU A 259 -4.50 -5.72 -0.49
N SER A 260 -5.72 -5.21 -0.31
CA SER A 260 -6.84 -5.60 -1.18
C SER A 260 -6.63 -5.03 -2.59
N ILE A 261 -6.85 -5.85 -3.62
CA ILE A 261 -6.81 -5.35 -5.01
C ILE A 261 -7.72 -4.15 -5.20
N ARG A 262 -8.91 -4.12 -4.56
CA ARG A 262 -9.84 -3.00 -4.67
C ARG A 262 -9.21 -1.70 -4.19
N TYR A 263 -8.53 -1.78 -3.05
CA TYR A 263 -7.81 -0.65 -2.50
C TYR A 263 -6.71 -0.20 -3.47
N ILE A 264 -5.85 -1.12 -3.91
CA ILE A 264 -4.74 -0.79 -4.82
C ILE A 264 -5.26 -0.20 -6.13
N VAL A 265 -6.25 -0.83 -6.78
CA VAL A 265 -6.87 -0.33 -8.02
C VAL A 265 -7.49 1.04 -7.83
N LYS A 266 -8.16 1.29 -6.70
CA LYS A 266 -8.63 2.64 -6.39
C LYS A 266 -7.47 3.61 -6.28
N ARG A 267 -6.39 3.27 -5.57
CA ARG A 267 -5.22 4.16 -5.45
C ARG A 267 -4.61 4.46 -6.82
N LEU A 268 -4.44 3.44 -7.65
CA LEU A 268 -3.85 3.57 -8.98
C LEU A 268 -4.66 4.48 -9.92
N GLN A 269 -5.93 4.77 -9.64
CA GLN A 269 -6.73 5.73 -10.43
C GLN A 269 -6.17 7.17 -10.39
N HIS A 270 -5.51 7.52 -9.29
CA HIS A 270 -4.88 8.84 -9.12
C HIS A 270 -3.52 8.90 -9.81
N LEU A 271 -3.05 7.79 -10.38
CA LEU A 271 -1.85 7.76 -11.21
C LEU A 271 -2.29 7.84 -12.67
N LYS A 272 -1.63 8.69 -13.45
CA LYS A 272 -1.87 8.86 -14.89
C LYS A 272 -1.29 7.70 -15.71
N LEU A 273 -1.55 6.45 -15.29
CA LEU A 273 -0.95 5.23 -15.84
C LEU A 273 -1.20 5.04 -17.32
N THR A 274 -2.38 5.49 -17.74
CA THR A 274 -2.87 5.47 -19.10
C THR A 274 -2.11 6.42 -20.04
N GLU A 275 -1.78 7.62 -19.55
CA GLU A 275 -1.16 8.69 -20.35
C GLU A 275 0.38 8.62 -20.26
N GLN A 276 0.92 8.33 -19.08
CA GLN A 276 2.35 8.43 -18.77
C GLN A 276 3.02 7.06 -18.58
N GLY A 277 2.23 5.97 -18.51
CA GLY A 277 2.74 4.64 -18.20
C GLY A 277 3.10 4.49 -16.71
N LEU A 278 4.02 3.58 -16.43
CA LEU A 278 4.51 3.31 -15.07
C LEU A 278 5.39 4.45 -14.56
N PRO A 279 5.06 5.08 -13.41
CA PRO A 279 5.89 6.10 -12.80
C PRO A 279 7.15 5.48 -12.15
N TYR A 280 8.24 6.25 -12.02
CA TYR A 280 9.49 5.79 -11.38
C TYR A 280 10.05 4.47 -11.95
N LYS A 281 10.14 4.36 -13.29
CA LYS A 281 10.69 3.19 -14.00
C LYS A 281 12.10 2.79 -13.53
N ALA A 282 12.94 3.76 -13.16
CA ALA A 282 14.26 3.50 -12.61
C ALA A 282 14.18 2.76 -11.27
N PHE A 283 13.28 3.17 -10.37
CA PHE A 283 13.06 2.47 -9.10
C PHE A 283 12.47 1.07 -9.34
N LEU A 284 11.56 0.92 -10.30
CA LEU A 284 11.07 -0.41 -10.71
C LEU A 284 12.22 -1.32 -11.17
N LEU A 285 13.12 -0.81 -12.01
CA LEU A 285 14.28 -1.57 -12.47
C LEU A 285 15.14 -2.02 -11.29
N VAL A 286 15.41 -1.13 -10.33
CA VAL A 286 16.17 -1.49 -9.11
C VAL A 286 15.43 -2.55 -8.28
N CYS A 287 14.11 -2.43 -8.12
CA CYS A 287 13.28 -3.40 -7.39
C CYS A 287 13.25 -4.80 -8.02
N LEU A 288 13.61 -4.95 -9.29
CA LEU A 288 13.64 -6.26 -9.97
C LEU A 288 15.07 -6.74 -10.23
N ALA A 289 15.96 -5.84 -10.64
CA ALA A 289 17.34 -6.19 -10.99
C ALA A 289 18.19 -6.50 -9.75
N TRP A 290 17.98 -5.80 -8.63
CA TRP A 290 18.77 -6.04 -7.42
C TRP A 290 18.46 -7.41 -6.77
N PRO A 291 17.18 -7.78 -6.55
CA PRO A 291 16.85 -9.13 -6.06
C PRO A 291 17.32 -10.22 -7.02
N LEU A 292 17.15 -10.03 -8.32
CA LEU A 292 17.64 -10.96 -9.34
C LEU A 292 19.16 -11.11 -9.30
N GLY A 293 19.90 -10.00 -9.15
CA GLY A 293 21.36 -9.99 -9.04
C GLY A 293 21.85 -10.78 -7.83
N ASN A 294 21.25 -10.55 -6.65
CA ASN A 294 21.54 -11.33 -5.43
C ASN A 294 21.23 -12.82 -5.62
N SER A 295 20.10 -13.13 -6.27
CA SER A 295 19.69 -14.50 -6.57
C SER A 295 20.68 -15.21 -7.50
N ILE A 296 21.14 -14.55 -8.56
CA ILE A 296 22.16 -15.10 -9.49
C ILE A 296 23.47 -15.33 -8.73
N GLY A 297 23.88 -14.37 -7.88
CA GLY A 297 25.07 -14.52 -7.04
C GLY A 297 24.99 -15.76 -6.14
N ARG A 298 23.86 -15.97 -5.46
CA ARG A 298 23.61 -17.19 -4.68
C ARG A 298 23.66 -18.46 -5.52
N VAL A 299 22.98 -18.48 -6.66
CA VAL A 299 22.95 -19.67 -7.53
C VAL A 299 24.35 -20.01 -8.02
N ALA A 300 25.17 -19.01 -8.36
CA ALA A 300 26.56 -19.21 -8.77
C ALA A 300 27.41 -19.82 -7.64
N LEU A 301 27.28 -19.31 -6.41
CA LEU A 301 28.04 -19.80 -5.25
C LEU A 301 27.64 -21.22 -4.82
N PHE A 302 26.37 -21.59 -4.99
CA PHE A 302 25.85 -22.90 -4.58
C PHE A 302 25.66 -23.87 -5.76
N HIS A 303 26.19 -23.56 -6.95
CA HIS A 303 26.00 -24.38 -8.15
C HIS A 303 26.56 -25.79 -7.98
N ASP A 304 27.75 -25.91 -7.40
CA ASP A 304 28.48 -27.18 -7.26
C ASP A 304 27.98 -28.06 -6.10
N VAL A 305 27.08 -27.54 -5.25
CA VAL A 305 26.48 -28.26 -4.12
C VAL A 305 25.29 -29.08 -4.64
N SER A 306 25.62 -30.15 -5.37
CA SER A 306 24.78 -30.96 -6.26
C SER A 306 23.62 -31.75 -5.61
N HIS A 307 22.61 -31.07 -5.07
CA HIS A 307 21.37 -31.72 -4.64
C HIS A 307 20.13 -31.01 -5.20
N THR A 308 19.22 -31.78 -5.80
CA THR A 308 17.95 -31.29 -6.38
C THR A 308 17.14 -30.43 -5.39
N ILE A 309 17.15 -30.78 -4.11
CA ILE A 309 16.44 -30.05 -3.05
C ILE A 309 17.01 -28.63 -2.88
N VAL A 310 18.34 -28.46 -2.99
CA VAL A 310 19.00 -27.16 -2.87
C VAL A 310 18.60 -26.27 -4.05
N HIS A 311 18.56 -26.80 -5.27
CA HIS A 311 18.13 -26.04 -6.45
C HIS A 311 16.66 -25.59 -6.38
N ILE A 312 15.76 -26.46 -5.91
CA ILE A 312 14.35 -26.09 -5.70
C ILE A 312 14.24 -24.96 -4.68
N SER A 313 15.02 -25.03 -3.59
CA SER A 313 15.00 -23.96 -2.61
C SER A 313 15.59 -22.66 -3.13
N LEU A 314 16.71 -22.70 -3.86
CA LEU A 314 17.30 -21.50 -4.46
C LEU A 314 16.33 -20.82 -5.44
N ALA A 315 15.62 -21.63 -6.25
CA ALA A 315 14.57 -21.12 -7.13
C ALA A 315 13.42 -20.49 -6.33
N SER A 316 12.97 -21.14 -5.25
CA SER A 316 11.94 -20.59 -4.36
C SER A 316 12.37 -19.27 -3.72
N CYS A 317 13.61 -19.18 -3.22
CA CYS A 317 14.19 -17.96 -2.65
C CYS A 317 14.30 -16.84 -3.68
N THR A 318 14.63 -17.17 -4.93
CA THR A 318 14.66 -16.21 -6.03
C THR A 318 13.27 -15.60 -6.26
N VAL A 319 12.24 -16.46 -6.35
CA VAL A 319 10.86 -16.01 -6.57
C VAL A 319 10.38 -15.14 -5.40
N THR A 320 10.67 -15.50 -4.16
CA THR A 320 10.26 -14.70 -2.99
C THR A 320 11.02 -13.38 -2.88
N MET A 321 12.29 -13.33 -3.28
CA MET A 321 13.04 -12.07 -3.41
C MET A 321 12.42 -11.14 -4.46
N GLU A 322 11.97 -11.67 -5.61
CA GLU A 322 11.24 -10.90 -6.61
C GLU A 322 9.86 -10.43 -6.11
N ILE A 323 9.12 -11.28 -5.39
CA ILE A 323 7.86 -10.90 -4.72
C ILE A 323 8.11 -9.73 -3.77
N TRP A 324 9.19 -9.77 -3.00
CA TRP A 324 9.55 -8.71 -2.07
C TRP A 324 9.90 -7.40 -2.79
N GLY A 325 10.65 -7.47 -3.89
CA GLY A 325 10.96 -6.32 -4.74
C GLY A 325 9.72 -5.70 -5.39
N ALA A 326 8.84 -6.55 -5.94
CA ALA A 326 7.53 -6.13 -6.48
C ALA A 326 6.66 -5.44 -5.41
N PHE A 327 6.68 -5.93 -4.17
CA PHE A 327 5.95 -5.33 -3.06
C PHE A 327 6.42 -3.91 -2.77
N CYS A 328 7.75 -3.71 -2.69
CA CYS A 328 8.34 -2.38 -2.50
C CYS A 328 7.86 -1.39 -3.58
N TYR A 329 7.80 -1.84 -4.83
CA TYR A 329 7.31 -1.01 -5.92
C TYR A 329 5.82 -0.68 -5.81
N ILE A 330 4.96 -1.64 -5.44
CA ILE A 330 3.54 -1.38 -5.20
C ILE A 330 3.34 -0.37 -4.06
N VAL A 331 4.13 -0.44 -2.99
CA VAL A 331 4.12 0.56 -1.90
C VAL A 331 4.47 1.96 -2.42
N VAL A 332 5.47 2.08 -3.31
CA VAL A 332 5.77 3.36 -3.99
C VAL A 332 4.57 3.86 -4.77
N LEU A 333 3.92 3.02 -5.57
CA LEU A 333 2.76 3.44 -6.35
C LEU A 333 1.63 3.96 -5.45
N MET A 334 1.34 3.27 -4.36
CA MET A 334 0.35 3.72 -3.37
C MET A 334 0.74 5.05 -2.73
N ARG A 335 2.02 5.24 -2.39
CA ARG A 335 2.54 6.51 -1.86
C ARG A 335 2.36 7.67 -2.84
N LEU A 336 2.75 7.48 -4.10
CA LEU A 336 2.62 8.50 -5.15
C LEU A 336 1.16 8.82 -5.45
N SER A 337 0.30 7.81 -5.38
CA SER A 337 -1.15 7.99 -5.51
C SER A 337 -1.68 8.96 -4.46
N PHE A 338 -1.28 8.83 -3.20
CA PHE A 338 -1.69 9.76 -2.14
C PHE A 338 -1.14 11.17 -2.34
N GLN A 339 0.10 11.31 -2.82
CA GLN A 339 0.64 12.62 -3.17
C GLN A 339 -0.24 13.33 -4.20
N SER A 340 -0.61 12.64 -5.28
CA SER A 340 -1.51 13.21 -6.30
C SER A 340 -2.92 13.45 -5.75
N GLN A 341 -3.47 12.52 -4.96
CA GLN A 341 -4.80 12.69 -4.41
C GLN A 341 -4.85 13.91 -3.47
N PHE A 342 -3.84 14.12 -2.62
CA PHE A 342 -3.80 15.28 -1.71
C PHE A 342 -3.93 16.61 -2.44
N GLU A 343 -3.37 16.75 -3.65
CA GLU A 343 -3.56 17.95 -4.47
C GLU A 343 -5.01 18.14 -4.90
N VAL A 344 -5.65 17.04 -5.35
CA VAL A 344 -7.07 17.04 -5.73
C VAL A 344 -7.97 17.36 -4.54
N GLU A 345 -7.65 16.83 -3.35
CA GLU A 345 -8.40 17.14 -2.13
C GLU A 345 -8.23 18.59 -1.70
N LEU A 346 -7.02 19.16 -1.82
CA LEU A 346 -6.82 20.59 -1.55
C LEU A 346 -7.70 21.44 -2.47
N ALA A 347 -7.79 21.10 -3.76
CA ALA A 347 -8.69 21.77 -4.70
C ALA A 347 -10.17 21.60 -4.29
N PHE A 348 -10.57 20.39 -3.85
CA PHE A 348 -11.91 20.13 -3.33
C PHE A 348 -12.26 21.02 -2.13
N LEU A 349 -11.35 21.11 -1.16
CA LEU A 349 -11.52 21.91 0.06
C LEU A 349 -11.64 23.41 -0.25
N ARG A 350 -10.86 23.91 -1.22
CA ARG A 350 -10.94 25.30 -1.68
C ARG A 350 -12.28 25.63 -2.34
N LYS A 351 -12.78 24.70 -3.17
CA LYS A 351 -14.02 24.88 -3.94
C LYS A 351 -15.26 24.83 -3.05
N HIS A 352 -15.24 24.05 -1.96
CA HIS A 352 -16.40 23.78 -1.10
C HIS A 352 -16.19 24.26 0.33
N SER A 353 -15.50 25.38 0.52
CA SER A 353 -15.18 25.95 1.83
C SER A 353 -16.42 26.35 2.65
N ASP A 354 -17.52 26.64 1.96
CA ASP A 354 -18.84 26.93 2.52
C ASP A 354 -19.53 25.67 3.08
N ALA A 355 -19.26 24.50 2.51
CA ALA A 355 -19.88 23.23 2.87
C ALA A 355 -18.95 22.36 3.76
N MET A 356 -18.72 22.81 4.99
CA MET A 356 -17.80 22.16 5.94
C MET A 356 -18.06 20.66 6.15
N ASP A 357 -19.32 20.24 6.23
CA ASP A 357 -19.68 18.83 6.45
C ASP A 357 -19.29 17.94 5.27
N ARG A 358 -19.37 18.47 4.03
CA ARG A 358 -18.93 17.74 2.83
C ARG A 358 -17.41 17.56 2.85
N CYS A 359 -16.69 18.62 3.19
CA CYS A 359 -15.23 18.60 3.35
C CYS A 359 -14.78 17.60 4.43
N ARG A 360 -15.43 17.60 5.61
CA ARG A 360 -15.14 16.66 6.69
C ARG A 360 -15.37 15.22 6.26
N ARG A 361 -16.51 14.90 5.65
CA ARG A 361 -16.81 13.54 5.17
C ARG A 361 -15.79 13.05 4.16
N ARG A 362 -15.38 13.91 3.23
CA ARG A 362 -14.36 13.57 2.24
C ARG A 362 -12.99 13.33 2.90
N LEU A 363 -12.60 14.19 3.84
CA LEU A 363 -11.38 14.01 4.62
C LEU A 363 -11.40 12.73 5.46
N THR A 364 -12.54 12.34 6.04
CA THR A 364 -12.64 11.07 6.78
C THR A 364 -12.30 9.88 5.90
N LEU A 365 -12.83 9.83 4.67
CA LEU A 365 -12.55 8.76 3.72
C LEU A 365 -11.07 8.73 3.34
N LEU A 366 -10.49 9.90 3.05
CA LEU A 366 -9.06 10.04 2.77
C LEU A 366 -8.20 9.56 3.95
N MET A 367 -8.54 9.96 5.18
CA MET A 367 -7.82 9.58 6.40
C MET A 367 -7.91 8.08 6.66
N GLU A 368 -9.08 7.46 6.50
CA GLU A 368 -9.27 6.02 6.67
C GLU A 368 -8.38 5.23 5.71
N GLU A 369 -8.35 5.65 4.45
CA GLU A 369 -7.52 5.02 3.43
C GLU A 369 -6.04 5.24 3.69
N PHE A 370 -5.64 6.48 3.98
CA PHE A 370 -4.26 6.81 4.27
C PHE A 370 -3.75 6.10 5.52
N GLY A 371 -4.57 5.99 6.57
CA GLY A 371 -4.21 5.29 7.79
C GLY A 371 -4.12 3.78 7.60
N SER A 372 -4.88 3.18 6.68
CA SER A 372 -4.71 1.77 6.31
C SER A 372 -3.33 1.51 5.67
N LEU A 373 -2.89 2.39 4.75
CA LEU A 373 -1.54 2.32 4.17
C LEU A 373 -0.47 2.64 5.22
N GLY A 374 -0.68 3.65 6.05
CA GLY A 374 0.21 4.02 7.15
C GLY A 374 0.45 2.86 8.11
N SER A 375 -0.62 2.18 8.52
CA SER A 375 -0.57 0.99 9.37
C SER A 375 0.27 -0.14 8.75
N LEU A 376 0.05 -0.43 7.45
CA LEU A 376 0.85 -1.41 6.71
C LEU A 376 2.33 -1.00 6.63
N ALA A 377 2.60 0.24 6.22
CA ALA A 377 3.96 0.76 6.05
C ALA A 377 4.72 0.77 7.37
N THR A 378 4.11 1.24 8.46
CA THR A 378 4.71 1.24 9.79
C THR A 378 5.01 -0.16 10.27
N LEU A 379 4.04 -1.10 10.18
CA LEU A 379 4.25 -2.50 10.58
C LEU A 379 5.42 -3.14 9.81
N TRP A 380 5.47 -2.92 8.50
CA TRP A 380 6.47 -3.54 7.65
C TRP A 380 7.87 -2.91 7.78
N VAL A 381 7.97 -1.57 7.82
CA VAL A 381 9.24 -0.88 8.06
C VAL A 381 9.79 -1.22 9.44
N MET A 382 8.93 -1.34 10.45
CA MET A 382 9.30 -1.79 11.79
C MET A 382 9.95 -3.16 11.79
N PHE A 383 9.27 -4.13 11.19
CA PHE A 383 9.80 -5.47 11.02
C PHE A 383 11.14 -5.44 10.28
N THR A 384 11.21 -4.67 9.18
CA THR A 384 12.41 -4.57 8.36
C THR A 384 13.60 -4.02 9.14
N ILE A 385 13.43 -2.92 9.88
CA ILE A 385 14.51 -2.32 10.68
C ILE A 385 14.95 -3.27 11.77
N ALA A 386 14.03 -3.94 12.44
CA ALA A 386 14.34 -4.93 13.48
C ALA A 386 15.21 -6.06 12.95
N VAL A 387 14.78 -6.71 11.85
CA VAL A 387 15.51 -7.83 11.25
C VAL A 387 16.83 -7.36 10.62
N ALA A 388 16.87 -6.17 10.02
CA ALA A 388 18.09 -5.60 9.45
C ALA A 388 19.11 -5.27 10.53
N THR A 389 18.69 -4.68 11.64
CA THR A 389 19.57 -4.37 12.77
C THR A 389 20.18 -5.65 13.34
N TRP A 390 19.36 -6.69 13.50
CA TRP A 390 19.83 -8.02 13.91
C TRP A 390 20.86 -8.58 12.91
N SER A 391 20.53 -8.59 11.62
CA SER A 391 21.39 -9.14 10.57
C SER A 391 22.72 -8.39 10.44
N ILE A 392 22.70 -7.05 10.51
CA ILE A 392 23.90 -6.20 10.47
C ILE A 392 24.78 -6.47 11.69
N ALA A 393 24.20 -6.51 12.89
CA ALA A 393 24.97 -6.75 14.11
C ALA A 393 25.65 -8.12 14.07
N THR A 394 24.93 -9.16 13.64
CA THR A 394 25.50 -10.50 13.49
C THR A 394 26.60 -10.54 12.42
N GLN A 395 26.41 -9.88 11.27
CA GLN A 395 27.43 -9.86 10.22
C GLN A 395 28.69 -9.10 10.65
N VAL A 396 28.54 -7.92 11.26
CA VAL A 396 29.69 -7.14 11.76
C VAL A 396 30.46 -7.93 12.81
N TYR A 397 29.76 -8.62 13.70
CA TYR A 397 30.40 -9.48 14.69
C TYR A 397 31.14 -10.64 14.01
N PHE A 398 30.50 -11.30 13.05
CA PHE A 398 31.11 -12.40 12.30
C PHE A 398 32.38 -11.93 11.57
N ASP A 399 32.32 -10.81 10.86
CA ASP A 399 33.47 -10.20 10.19
C ASP A 399 34.60 -9.90 11.19
N TYR A 400 34.28 -9.42 12.39
CA TYR A 400 35.27 -9.18 13.46
C TYR A 400 35.90 -10.48 13.97
N ALA A 401 35.08 -11.49 14.28
CA ALA A 401 35.53 -12.78 14.78
C ALA A 401 36.37 -13.55 13.73
N VAL A 402 35.98 -13.51 12.46
CA VAL A 402 36.73 -14.13 11.36
C VAL A 402 38.08 -13.44 11.17
N ASN A 403 38.11 -12.10 11.20
CA ASN A 403 39.35 -11.35 11.06
C ASN A 403 40.29 -11.53 12.27
N SER A 404 39.78 -11.77 13.47
CA SER A 404 40.63 -12.08 14.64
C SER A 404 41.24 -13.48 14.58
N MET A 405 40.58 -14.43 13.91
CA MET A 405 41.06 -15.82 13.72
C MET A 405 41.96 -16.04 12.48
N HIS A 406 42.30 -14.97 11.74
CA HIS A 406 43.00 -15.01 10.44
C HIS A 406 44.37 -15.73 10.41
N ASN A 407 44.91 -16.13 11.57
CA ASN A 407 46.14 -16.91 11.67
C ASN A 407 45.97 -18.42 11.42
N LYS A 408 44.76 -18.94 11.16
CA LYS A 408 44.54 -20.37 10.91
C LYS A 408 43.96 -20.61 9.51
N THR A 409 44.78 -21.13 8.61
CA THR A 409 44.43 -21.54 7.23
C THR A 409 43.42 -22.69 7.23
N ILE A 410 42.13 -22.39 7.35
CA ILE A 410 41.05 -23.37 7.20
C ILE A 410 40.30 -23.08 5.89
N PRO A 411 40.13 -24.06 4.98
CA PRO A 411 39.48 -23.86 3.67
C PRO A 411 38.04 -23.33 3.75
N MET A 412 37.37 -23.46 4.90
CA MET A 412 36.05 -22.89 5.17
C MET A 412 36.04 -21.34 5.08
N PHE A 413 37.17 -20.67 5.30
CA PHE A 413 37.28 -19.21 5.20
C PHE A 413 37.18 -18.68 3.75
N ASN A 414 37.57 -19.48 2.75
CA ASN A 414 37.54 -19.02 1.35
C ASN A 414 36.12 -18.92 0.82
N THR A 415 35.25 -19.89 1.11
CA THR A 415 33.84 -19.84 0.71
C THR A 415 33.07 -18.74 1.45
N SER A 416 33.43 -18.44 2.70
CA SER A 416 32.83 -17.34 3.46
C SER A 416 33.11 -15.99 2.80
N ARG A 417 34.37 -15.75 2.39
CA ARG A 417 34.80 -14.48 1.80
C ARG A 417 34.08 -14.13 0.49
N ASP A 418 33.76 -15.13 -0.32
CA ASP A 418 33.02 -14.94 -1.57
C ASP A 418 31.50 -14.71 -1.33
N LEU A 419 30.98 -15.17 -0.18
CA LEU A 419 29.58 -15.04 0.20
C LEU A 419 29.26 -13.70 0.89
N ASP A 420 30.21 -13.16 1.65
CA ASP A 420 30.07 -11.87 2.36
C ASP A 420 29.53 -10.71 1.50
N PRO A 421 30.02 -10.44 0.26
CA PRO A 421 29.47 -9.35 -0.55
C PRO A 421 28.01 -9.58 -0.96
N VAL A 422 27.59 -10.84 -1.15
CA VAL A 422 26.20 -11.19 -1.47
C VAL A 422 25.32 -10.96 -0.24
N ILE A 423 25.76 -11.40 0.94
CA ILE A 423 25.03 -11.18 2.21
C ILE A 423 24.88 -9.69 2.49
N TRP A 424 25.96 -8.90 2.39
CA TRP A 424 25.90 -7.45 2.57
C TRP A 424 24.96 -6.78 1.57
N SER A 425 25.01 -7.19 0.30
CA SER A 425 24.09 -6.70 -0.73
C SER A 425 22.63 -7.05 -0.42
N GLU A 426 22.35 -8.25 0.08
CA GLU A 426 21.02 -8.68 0.53
C GLU A 426 20.51 -7.82 1.69
N ILE A 427 21.33 -7.67 2.75
CA ILE A 427 20.99 -6.84 3.92
C ILE A 427 20.70 -5.40 3.50
N MET A 428 21.57 -4.81 2.66
CA MET A 428 21.39 -3.44 2.17
C MET A 428 20.16 -3.29 1.29
N MET A 429 19.89 -4.26 0.41
CA MET A 429 18.68 -4.30 -0.40
C MET A 429 17.42 -4.34 0.48
N PHE A 430 17.39 -5.25 1.45
CA PHE A 430 16.27 -5.43 2.37
C PHE A 430 16.04 -4.21 3.27
N LEU A 431 17.10 -3.45 3.60
CA LEU A 431 16.98 -2.22 4.40
C LEU A 431 16.61 -0.99 3.55
N LEU A 432 17.25 -0.79 2.40
CA LEU A 432 17.16 0.46 1.63
C LEU A 432 15.89 0.54 0.79
N LEU A 433 15.48 -0.55 0.14
CA LEU A 433 14.29 -0.55 -0.71
C LEU A 433 12.99 -0.18 0.03
N PRO A 434 12.72 -0.63 1.27
CA PRO A 434 11.52 -0.29 2.02
C PRO A 434 11.51 1.16 2.47
N LEU A 435 12.67 1.64 2.94
CA LEU A 435 12.85 3.04 3.35
C LEU A 435 12.66 3.99 2.15
N MET A 436 13.21 3.64 0.99
CA MET A 436 12.96 4.40 -0.24
C MET A 436 11.52 4.27 -0.71
N ALA A 437 10.90 3.10 -0.56
CA ALA A 437 9.54 2.86 -0.99
C ALA A 437 8.52 3.69 -0.20
N VAL A 438 8.69 3.74 1.12
CA VAL A 438 7.88 4.55 2.03
C VAL A 438 8.27 6.03 1.97
N GLY A 439 9.53 6.36 1.69
CA GLY A 439 10.04 7.74 1.65
C GLY A 439 10.61 8.20 2.99
N GLY A 440 11.11 7.25 3.78
CA GLY A 440 11.63 7.43 5.14
C GLY A 440 11.15 6.31 6.06
N LEU A 441 11.11 6.61 7.36
CA LEU A 441 10.62 5.71 8.41
C LEU A 441 9.09 5.67 8.51
N ASP A 442 8.42 6.70 8.01
CA ASP A 442 6.97 6.90 8.16
C ASP A 442 6.39 7.66 6.97
N LEU A 443 5.14 7.35 6.61
CA LEU A 443 4.31 8.11 5.69
C LEU A 443 3.78 9.42 6.29
N ASN A 444 3.86 9.61 7.61
CA ASN A 444 3.39 10.83 8.28
C ASN A 444 3.96 12.13 7.69
N ARG A 445 5.13 12.10 7.05
CA ARG A 445 5.67 13.26 6.31
C ARG A 445 4.71 13.77 5.24
N LEU A 446 4.04 12.88 4.50
CA LEU A 446 3.04 13.27 3.50
C LEU A 446 1.83 13.95 4.14
N TRP A 447 1.38 13.42 5.28
CA TRP A 447 0.27 13.99 6.04
C TRP A 447 0.60 15.37 6.60
N ILE A 448 1.80 15.53 7.17
CA ILE A 448 2.30 16.83 7.64
C ILE A 448 2.36 17.83 6.48
N SER A 449 2.88 17.41 5.33
CA SER A 449 2.91 18.27 4.14
C SER A 449 1.50 18.68 3.70
N PHE A 450 0.54 17.75 3.69
CA PHE A 450 -0.86 18.06 3.38
C PHE A 450 -1.47 19.07 4.35
N LYS A 451 -1.28 18.89 5.67
CA LYS A 451 -1.72 19.87 6.68
C LYS A 451 -1.07 21.23 6.49
N ARG A 452 0.22 21.28 6.12
CA ARG A 452 0.91 22.54 5.82
C ARG A 452 0.25 23.26 4.64
N HIS A 453 -0.03 22.55 3.55
CA HIS A 453 -0.71 23.13 2.39
C HIS A 453 -2.14 23.61 2.72
N ILE A 454 -2.85 22.95 3.65
CA ILE A 454 -4.14 23.47 4.17
C ILE A 454 -3.94 24.80 4.89
N GLY A 455 -2.89 24.93 5.70
CA GLY A 455 -2.55 26.17 6.39
C GLY A 455 -2.16 27.29 5.43
N GLU A 456 -1.45 26.98 4.36
CA GLU A 456 -1.06 27.93 3.31
C GLU A 456 -2.26 28.49 2.54
N MET A 457 -3.41 27.80 2.51
CA MET A 457 -4.64 28.32 1.89
C MET A 457 -5.13 29.62 2.55
N ARG A 458 -4.73 29.90 3.80
CA ARG A 458 -5.03 31.16 4.50
C ARG A 458 -4.37 32.38 3.86
N LEU A 459 -3.24 32.18 3.18
CA LEU A 459 -2.44 33.26 2.61
C LEU A 459 -2.96 33.74 1.25
N ILE A 460 -3.99 33.09 0.69
CA ILE A 460 -4.54 33.43 -0.63
C ILE A 460 -5.32 34.76 -0.53
N PRO A 461 -4.88 35.83 -1.21
CA PRO A 461 -5.53 37.13 -1.14
C PRO A 461 -6.96 37.10 -1.67
N GLY A 462 -7.88 37.84 -1.04
CA GLY A 462 -9.23 38.06 -1.56
C GLY A 462 -10.34 37.15 -1.02
N ARG A 463 -10.03 36.17 -0.15
CA ARG A 463 -11.04 35.38 0.60
C ARG A 463 -10.55 35.05 2.00
N SER A 464 -11.38 35.30 3.02
CA SER A 464 -11.05 34.95 4.41
C SER A 464 -11.33 33.46 4.69
N TYR A 465 -10.34 32.61 4.42
CA TYR A 465 -10.42 31.17 4.69
C TYR A 465 -10.04 30.78 6.13
N ASP A 466 -9.64 31.73 6.98
CA ASP A 466 -9.02 31.47 8.28
C ASP A 466 -9.85 30.55 9.17
N ALA A 467 -11.11 30.92 9.43
CA ALA A 467 -12.01 30.14 10.29
C ALA A 467 -12.34 28.75 9.71
N PHE A 468 -12.33 28.59 8.39
CA PHE A 468 -12.51 27.29 7.73
C PHE A 468 -11.27 26.42 7.91
N CYS A 469 -10.08 26.96 7.60
CA CYS A 469 -8.80 26.28 7.76
C CYS A 469 -8.57 25.86 9.21
N ASP A 470 -8.92 26.70 10.19
CA ASP A 470 -8.82 26.36 11.62
C ASP A 470 -9.66 25.14 11.98
N LYS A 471 -10.93 25.11 11.54
CA LYS A 471 -11.84 23.99 11.81
C LYS A 471 -11.40 22.70 11.13
N ILE A 472 -10.87 22.78 9.91
CA ILE A 472 -10.36 21.62 9.19
C ILE A 472 -9.05 21.12 9.81
N LEU A 473 -8.13 22.00 10.17
CA LEU A 473 -6.88 21.62 10.84
C LEU A 473 -7.13 21.03 12.22
N ALA A 474 -8.08 21.58 12.99
CA ALA A 474 -8.54 21.01 14.24
C ALA A 474 -9.07 19.59 14.02
N TYR A 475 -9.97 19.40 13.04
CA TYR A 475 -10.49 18.09 12.67
C TYR A 475 -9.38 17.09 12.31
N CYS A 476 -8.39 17.51 11.51
CA CYS A 476 -7.23 16.70 11.13
C CYS A 476 -6.29 16.35 12.30
N ASN A 477 -6.23 17.19 13.33
CA ASN A 477 -5.42 16.93 14.53
C ASN A 477 -6.16 16.03 15.54
N GLU A 478 -7.48 16.11 15.61
CA GLU A 478 -8.32 15.22 16.43
C GLU A 478 -8.33 13.78 15.87
N HIS A 479 -8.19 13.63 14.55
CA HIS A 479 -8.29 12.34 13.85
C HIS A 479 -7.02 12.04 13.04
N PRO A 480 -5.85 11.84 13.71
CA PRO A 480 -4.62 11.54 12.98
C PRO A 480 -4.72 10.15 12.33
N PRO A 481 -4.47 10.02 11.02
CA PRO A 481 -4.58 8.75 10.31
C PRO A 481 -3.42 7.80 10.63
N VAL A 482 -2.29 8.32 11.12
CA VAL A 482 -1.09 7.55 11.46
C VAL A 482 -0.82 7.69 12.95
N ARG A 483 -0.65 6.55 13.64
CA ARG A 483 -0.24 6.53 15.05
C ARG A 483 1.27 6.78 15.16
N SER A 484 1.68 7.52 16.20
CA SER A 484 3.09 7.84 16.41
C SER A 484 3.93 6.57 16.57
N ILE A 485 5.17 6.69 16.12
CA ILE A 485 6.17 5.63 15.95
C ILE A 485 6.89 5.27 17.26
N GLU A 486 6.37 5.67 18.42
CA GLU A 486 7.01 5.44 19.74
C GLU A 486 7.41 3.97 19.97
N THR A 487 6.69 3.04 19.33
CA THR A 487 6.99 1.60 19.34
C THR A 487 8.30 1.23 18.62
N VAL A 488 8.73 1.96 17.58
CA VAL A 488 10.00 1.73 16.85
C VAL A 488 11.18 1.90 17.78
N THR A 489 11.23 3.02 18.48
CA THR A 489 12.33 3.33 19.38
C THR A 489 12.45 2.30 20.48
N LEU A 490 11.32 1.84 21.03
CA LEU A 490 11.29 0.79 22.05
C LEU A 490 11.78 -0.56 21.52
N LEU A 491 11.35 -0.96 20.32
CA LEU A 491 11.76 -2.23 19.71
C LEU A 491 13.24 -2.24 19.34
N VAL A 492 13.74 -1.16 18.75
CA VAL A 492 15.17 -1.01 18.42
C VAL A 492 16.01 -0.99 19.71
N SER A 493 15.55 -0.32 20.77
CA SER A 493 16.24 -0.31 22.06
C SER A 493 16.26 -1.69 22.72
N ALA A 494 15.15 -2.42 22.67
CA ALA A 494 15.05 -3.78 23.21
C ALA A 494 15.95 -4.76 22.43
N LEU A 495 15.95 -4.69 21.10
CA LEU A 495 16.82 -5.51 20.25
C LEU A 495 18.30 -5.19 20.48
N GLY A 496 18.67 -3.91 20.59
CA GLY A 496 20.03 -3.50 20.93
C GLY A 496 20.47 -4.03 22.29
N LEU A 497 19.57 -4.03 23.29
CA LEU A 497 19.84 -4.60 24.61
C LEU A 497 20.02 -6.13 24.56
N CYS A 498 19.18 -6.85 23.83
CA CYS A 498 19.28 -8.30 23.67
C CYS A 498 20.60 -8.70 22.99
N LEU A 499 20.97 -8.00 21.91
CA LEU A 499 22.23 -8.23 21.21
C LEU A 499 23.43 -7.98 22.12
N ALA A 500 23.41 -6.89 22.89
CA ALA A 500 24.50 -6.57 23.83
C ALA A 500 24.68 -7.64 24.93
N VAL A 501 23.59 -8.29 25.36
CA VAL A 501 23.64 -9.39 26.34
C VAL A 501 24.23 -10.65 25.73
N GLU A 502 23.78 -11.06 24.55
CA GLU A 502 24.30 -12.28 23.89
C GLU A 502 25.78 -12.17 23.55
N PHE A 503 26.24 -11.00 23.08
CA PHE A 503 27.65 -10.82 22.74
C PHE A 503 28.57 -10.93 23.97
N LYS A 504 28.10 -10.51 25.15
CA LYS A 504 28.89 -10.59 26.38
C LYS A 504 29.11 -12.03 26.85
N GLU A 505 28.11 -12.91 26.70
CA GLU A 505 28.24 -14.32 27.09
C GLU A 505 29.22 -15.07 26.19
N ILE A 506 29.26 -14.73 24.90
CA ILE A 506 30.18 -15.35 23.93
C ILE A 506 31.63 -14.95 24.24
N GLU A 507 31.88 -13.67 24.53
CA GLU A 507 33.22 -13.18 24.89
C GLU A 507 33.74 -13.83 26.18
N GLN A 508 32.87 -14.05 27.18
CA GLN A 508 33.23 -14.78 28.40
C GLN A 508 33.54 -16.26 28.16
N PHE A 509 32.84 -16.90 27.22
CA PHE A 509 33.09 -18.29 26.85
C PHE A 509 34.46 -18.47 26.15
N GLU A 510 34.80 -17.59 25.20
CA GLU A 510 36.10 -17.62 24.53
C GLU A 510 37.26 -17.31 25.50
N PHE A 511 37.06 -16.38 26.44
CA PHE A 511 38.06 -16.06 27.45
C PHE A 511 38.33 -17.23 28.41
N HIS A 512 37.30 -18.00 28.78
CA HIS A 512 37.50 -19.20 29.60
C HIS A 512 38.19 -20.32 28.83
N HIS A 513 37.87 -20.51 27.55
CA HIS A 513 38.45 -21.59 26.78
C HIS A 513 39.92 -21.35 26.39
N SER A 514 40.31 -20.08 26.18
CA SER A 514 41.69 -19.68 25.90
C SER A 514 42.62 -19.74 27.12
N ASN A 515 42.09 -19.71 28.34
CA ASN A 515 42.90 -19.86 29.56
C ASN A 515 43.12 -21.34 29.97
N HIS A 516 42.43 -22.28 29.32
CA HIS A 516 42.54 -23.72 29.59
C HIS A 516 43.33 -24.51 28.53
N LEU A 517 43.78 -23.84 27.47
CA LEU A 517 44.71 -24.35 26.45
C LEU A 517 46.06 -23.65 26.63
#